data_AF-A0A367Q573-F1
#
_entry.id   AF-A0A367Q573-F1
#
_cell.length_a   1.000
_cell.length_b   1.000
_cell.length_c   1.000
_cell.angle_alpha   90.00
_cell.angle_beta   90.00
_cell.angle_gamma   90.00
#
_symmetry.space_group_name_H-M   'P 1'
#
loop_
_entity.id
_entity.type
_entity.pdbx_description
1 polymer ?
#
loop_
_entity_poly.entity_id
_entity_poly.type
_entity_poly.pdbx_seq_one_letter_code
_entity_poly.pdbx_strand_id
1 'polypeptide(L)'
;MSINRTNLYPKLFLCLGLVCGMLGVVNSDTASSQTTPSPTDDLEVTAYTGTYFKRQLNWYQQSAEIIDDNQRCYVRRGERFVVSSYRRPVNESPVREDDRNSRYFGNIEYPDDYWEVTFQNLPSRCNSQQNQGGQTWFVYRRHVNIR
;
A
#
# COMPACT_ATOMS: atom_id res chain seq x y z
N MET A 1 -32.47 38.55 34.93
CA MET A 1 -33.83 39.13 34.85
C MET A 1 -33.90 39.98 33.59
N SER A 2 -34.94 39.75 32.78
CA SER A 2 -35.45 40.56 31.67
C SER A 2 -34.58 40.77 30.40
N ILE A 3 -35.08 40.19 29.31
CA ILE A 3 -34.86 40.59 27.91
C ILE A 3 -35.75 41.80 27.63
N ASN A 4 -35.26 42.83 26.93
CA ASN A 4 -36.13 43.47 25.93
C ASN A 4 -35.39 44.21 24.80
N ARG A 5 -35.95 44.00 23.60
CA ARG A 5 -35.59 44.55 22.30
C ARG A 5 -35.98 46.03 22.17
N THR A 6 -35.39 46.71 21.18
CA THR A 6 -35.96 47.67 20.20
C THR A 6 -34.79 48.52 19.65
N ASN A 7 -34.65 48.96 18.39
CA ASN A 7 -35.52 49.12 17.23
C ASN A 7 -34.68 49.15 15.93
N LEU A 8 -35.38 48.95 14.81
CA LEU A 8 -34.91 48.93 13.42
C LEU A 8 -34.78 50.34 12.77
N TYR A 9 -33.64 50.60 12.09
CA TYR A 9 -33.40 51.30 10.78
C TYR A 9 -33.83 52.79 10.58
N PRO A 10 -33.41 53.54 9.50
CA PRO A 10 -32.66 53.18 8.28
C PRO A 10 -31.59 54.19 7.72
N LYS A 11 -30.84 53.68 6.71
CA LYS A 11 -30.32 54.32 5.46
C LYS A 11 -29.23 55.42 5.52
N LEU A 12 -28.06 55.09 4.98
CA LEU A 12 -27.48 55.83 3.85
C LEU A 12 -26.57 54.92 2.98
N PHE A 13 -26.71 55.04 1.67
CA PHE A 13 -25.99 54.34 0.59
C PHE A 13 -24.61 54.98 0.29
N LEU A 14 -23.83 54.30 -0.58
CA LEU A 14 -22.53 54.66 -1.24
C LEU A 14 -21.28 54.14 -0.48
N CYS A 15 -20.31 53.41 -1.07
CA CYS A 15 -19.74 53.42 -2.42
C CYS A 15 -19.08 52.06 -2.80
N LEU A 16 -18.85 51.89 -4.12
CA LEU A 16 -18.14 50.81 -4.83
C LEU A 16 -16.70 50.51 -4.34
N GLY A 17 -16.20 49.29 -4.64
CA GLY A 17 -14.77 49.08 -4.90
C GLY A 17 -14.22 47.65 -4.77
N LEU A 18 -14.08 46.96 -5.91
CA LEU A 18 -13.19 45.85 -6.31
C LEU A 18 -12.27 45.07 -5.30
N VAL A 19 -12.39 43.74 -5.39
CA VAL A 19 -11.34 42.70 -5.65
C VAL A 19 -10.14 42.57 -4.70
N CYS A 20 -10.05 41.43 -4.00
CA CYS A 20 -9.06 40.36 -4.27
C CYS A 20 -9.21 39.22 -3.25
N GLY A 21 -9.43 38.00 -3.75
CA GLY A 21 -9.37 36.78 -2.96
C GLY A 21 -7.93 36.45 -2.57
N MET A 22 -7.75 35.92 -1.37
CA MET A 22 -6.51 35.25 -0.96
C MET A 22 -6.85 33.85 -0.49
N LEU A 23 -6.67 32.93 -1.45
CA LEU A 23 -5.93 31.67 -1.31
C LEU A 23 -6.11 30.94 0.03
N GLY A 24 -7.06 30.01 0.04
CA GLY A 24 -6.98 28.86 0.93
C GLY A 24 -5.68 28.12 0.66
N VAL A 25 -4.83 28.05 1.69
CA VAL A 25 -3.66 27.18 1.69
C VAL A 25 -4.18 25.74 1.67
N VAL A 26 -4.26 25.16 0.48
CA VAL A 26 -4.35 23.71 0.31
C VAL A 26 -2.97 23.18 0.63
N ASN A 27 -2.84 22.54 1.79
CA ASN A 27 -1.65 21.78 2.13
C ASN A 27 -1.46 20.71 1.04
N SER A 28 -0.31 20.80 0.37
CA SER A 28 0.10 19.93 -0.71
C SER A 28 0.26 18.49 -0.22
N ASP A 29 -0.40 17.60 -0.95
CA ASP A 29 0.11 16.31 -1.40
C ASP A 29 0.80 15.42 -0.36
N THR A 30 -0.04 14.65 0.36
CA THR A 30 0.24 13.21 0.47
C THR A 30 -0.80 12.48 -0.37
N ALA A 31 -0.69 12.60 -1.69
CA ALA A 31 -1.39 11.72 -2.60
C ALA A 31 -0.76 10.32 -2.47
N SER A 32 -1.22 9.56 -1.47
CA SER A 32 -1.14 8.11 -1.57
C SER A 32 -1.92 7.73 -2.82
N SER A 33 -1.22 7.25 -3.85
CA SER A 33 -1.85 6.76 -5.07
C SER A 33 -2.60 5.48 -4.72
N GLN A 34 -3.81 5.63 -4.16
CA GLN A 34 -4.75 4.55 -3.97
C GLN A 34 -5.42 4.33 -5.32
N THR A 35 -4.88 3.39 -6.11
CA THR A 35 -5.53 2.96 -7.34
C THR A 35 -6.89 2.38 -6.95
N THR A 36 -7.97 3.04 -7.35
CA THR A 36 -9.32 2.50 -7.17
C THR A 36 -9.41 1.25 -8.05
N PRO A 37 -9.73 0.07 -7.51
CA PRO A 37 -9.57 -1.17 -8.25
C PRO A 37 -10.50 -1.16 -9.47
N SER A 38 -9.90 -1.15 -10.65
CA SER A 38 -10.60 -1.57 -11.85
C SER A 38 -10.91 -3.06 -11.68
N PRO A 39 -12.11 -3.53 -12.02
CA PRO A 39 -12.40 -4.95 -11.95
C PRO A 39 -11.45 -5.63 -12.97
N THR A 40 -10.57 -6.48 -12.47
CA THR A 40 -9.57 -7.30 -13.21
C THR A 40 -8.23 -6.64 -13.56
N ASP A 41 -7.57 -6.00 -12.59
CA ASP A 41 -6.13 -5.84 -12.74
C ASP A 41 -5.46 -7.23 -12.62
N ASP A 42 -4.59 -7.56 -13.57
CA ASP A 42 -3.90 -8.86 -13.66
C ASP A 42 -2.43 -8.70 -13.24
N LEU A 43 -2.01 -9.43 -12.22
CA LEU A 43 -0.61 -9.57 -11.85
C LEU A 43 0.01 -10.73 -12.64
N GLU A 44 0.95 -10.43 -13.53
CA GLU A 44 1.75 -11.41 -14.28
C GLU A 44 3.17 -11.50 -13.72
N VAL A 45 3.67 -12.71 -13.47
CA VAL A 45 5.08 -12.92 -13.08
C VAL A 45 5.99 -12.89 -14.31
N THR A 46 6.90 -11.93 -14.35
CA THR A 46 7.81 -11.70 -15.48
C THR A 46 9.23 -12.20 -15.22
N ALA A 47 9.62 -12.40 -13.95
CA ALA A 47 10.95 -12.86 -13.58
C ALA A 47 11.30 -14.23 -14.18
N TYR A 48 12.52 -14.36 -14.72
CA TYR A 48 12.96 -15.57 -15.43
C TYR A 48 12.88 -16.85 -14.59
N THR A 49 13.30 -16.76 -13.33
CA THR A 49 13.30 -17.88 -12.36
C THR A 49 12.00 -17.97 -11.56
N GLY A 50 10.98 -17.17 -11.89
CA GLY A 50 9.80 -16.98 -11.06
C GLY A 50 10.06 -16.07 -9.86
N THR A 51 9.16 -16.10 -8.89
CA THR A 51 9.26 -15.29 -7.67
C THR A 51 8.59 -15.96 -6.47
N TYR A 52 8.72 -15.36 -5.30
CA TYR A 52 8.07 -15.79 -4.08
C TYR A 52 7.17 -14.66 -3.58
N PHE A 53 5.93 -15.00 -3.26
CA PHE A 53 5.04 -14.08 -2.57
C PHE A 53 5.28 -14.22 -1.06
N LYS A 54 5.44 -13.09 -0.38
CA LYS A 54 5.70 -13.04 1.06
C LYS A 54 4.42 -12.74 1.82
N ARG A 55 4.31 -13.26 3.04
CA ARG A 55 3.20 -13.00 3.97
C ARG A 55 3.46 -11.78 4.83
N GLN A 56 4.72 -11.51 5.10
CA GLN A 56 5.18 -10.33 5.82
C GLN A 56 6.09 -9.53 4.91
N LEU A 57 6.07 -8.22 5.10
CA LEU A 57 6.95 -7.32 4.35
C LEU A 57 8.42 -7.55 4.72
N ASN A 58 8.67 -7.82 6.00
CA ASN A 58 9.97 -8.19 6.53
C ASN A 58 10.24 -9.67 6.30
N TRP A 59 11.05 -9.96 5.30
CA TRP A 59 11.50 -11.30 4.97
C TRP A 59 12.35 -11.92 6.05
N TYR A 60 13.16 -11.15 6.77
CA TYR A 60 14.03 -11.72 7.81
C TYR A 60 13.19 -12.32 8.93
N GLN A 61 12.15 -11.60 9.37
CA GLN A 61 11.15 -12.10 10.31
C GLN A 61 10.41 -13.33 9.77
N GLN A 62 9.87 -13.25 8.55
CA GLN A 62 9.16 -14.39 7.96
C GLN A 62 10.07 -15.61 7.76
N SER A 63 11.32 -15.40 7.34
CA SER A 63 12.24 -16.48 6.98
C SER A 63 12.62 -17.35 8.17
N ALA A 64 12.63 -16.78 9.37
CA ALA A 64 12.82 -17.53 10.62
C ALA A 64 11.64 -18.45 10.94
N GLU A 65 10.44 -18.14 10.45
CA GLU A 65 9.22 -18.97 10.62
C GLU A 65 9.09 -20.07 9.55
N ILE A 66 9.93 -20.05 8.50
CA ILE A 66 9.93 -21.01 7.39
C ILE A 66 10.89 -22.16 7.73
N ILE A 67 10.32 -23.27 8.18
CA ILE A 67 10.99 -24.53 8.54
C ILE A 67 11.14 -25.45 7.32
N ASP A 68 10.20 -25.40 6.36
CA ASP A 68 10.19 -26.22 5.15
C ASP A 68 9.97 -25.35 3.89
N ASP A 69 10.57 -25.74 2.76
CA ASP A 69 10.40 -25.04 1.48
C ASP A 69 8.94 -25.02 1.00
N ASN A 70 8.11 -25.98 1.43
CA ASN A 70 6.67 -26.02 1.20
C ASN A 70 5.90 -24.88 1.91
N GLN A 71 6.56 -24.14 2.79
CA GLN A 71 6.05 -22.94 3.48
C GLN A 71 6.46 -21.65 2.75
N ARG A 72 7.05 -21.75 1.55
CA ARG A 72 7.22 -20.63 0.62
C ARG A 72 6.15 -20.65 -0.46
N CYS A 73 5.58 -19.49 -0.78
CA CYS A 73 4.65 -19.35 -1.90
C CYS A 73 5.44 -19.07 -3.18
N TYR A 74 5.99 -20.13 -3.81
CA TYR A 74 6.68 -19.99 -5.09
C TYR A 74 5.69 -19.83 -6.25
N VAL A 75 6.05 -18.98 -7.21
CA VAL A 75 5.25 -18.68 -8.40
C VAL A 75 6.15 -18.63 -9.63
N ARG A 76 5.73 -19.32 -10.69
CA ARG A 76 6.49 -19.45 -11.94
C ARG A 76 6.26 -18.26 -12.85
N ARG A 77 7.22 -18.03 -13.73
CA ARG A 77 7.08 -17.06 -14.83
C ARG A 77 5.83 -17.36 -15.67
N GLY A 78 5.15 -16.30 -16.09
CA GLY A 78 3.98 -16.36 -16.97
C GLY A 78 2.68 -16.69 -16.25
N GLU A 79 2.72 -17.08 -14.97
CA GLU A 79 1.50 -17.22 -14.18
C GLU A 79 0.86 -15.86 -13.91
N ARG A 80 -0.47 -15.85 -13.93
CA ARG A 80 -1.31 -14.67 -13.80
C ARG A 80 -2.31 -14.82 -12.67
N PHE A 81 -2.58 -13.72 -11.98
CA PHE A 81 -3.47 -13.68 -10.84
C PHE A 81 -4.35 -12.44 -10.90
N VAL A 82 -5.64 -12.64 -10.66
CA VAL A 82 -6.57 -11.52 -10.51
C VAL A 82 -6.34 -10.88 -9.15
N VAL A 83 -5.98 -9.60 -9.15
CA VAL A 83 -5.79 -8.83 -7.91
C VAL A 83 -7.03 -7.99 -7.63
N SER A 84 -7.45 -7.97 -6.36
CA SER A 84 -8.55 -7.13 -5.90
C SER A 84 -8.07 -5.74 -5.47
N SER A 85 -6.82 -5.62 -5.04
CA SER A 85 -6.15 -4.33 -4.81
C SER A 85 -4.64 -4.50 -4.74
N TYR A 86 -3.91 -3.42 -5.00
CA TYR A 86 -2.49 -3.33 -4.67
C TYR A 86 -2.10 -1.90 -4.33
N ARG A 87 -1.06 -1.74 -3.52
CA ARG A 87 -0.47 -0.45 -3.16
C ARG A 87 0.99 -0.60 -2.78
N ARG A 88 1.72 0.51 -2.66
CA ARG A 88 3.01 0.50 -1.98
C ARG A 88 2.78 0.35 -0.47
N PRO A 89 3.65 -0.38 0.26
CA PRO A 89 3.67 -0.31 1.72
C PRO A 89 3.85 1.14 2.18
N VAL A 90 3.12 1.56 3.22
CA VAL A 90 3.07 2.95 3.69
C VAL A 90 3.66 3.03 5.10
N ASN A 91 4.48 4.05 5.36
CA ASN A 91 5.15 4.30 6.66
C ASN A 91 6.09 3.18 7.12
N GLU A 92 6.58 2.35 6.20
CA GLU A 92 7.49 1.26 6.51
C GLU A 92 8.94 1.69 6.30
N SER A 93 9.79 1.44 7.30
CA SER A 93 11.22 1.76 7.23
C SER A 93 12.02 0.59 6.66
N PRO A 94 13.16 0.84 5.98
CA PRO A 94 14.07 -0.23 5.59
C PRO A 94 14.48 -1.07 6.79
N VAL A 95 14.49 -2.39 6.62
CA VAL A 95 14.89 -3.34 7.66
C VAL A 95 16.27 -3.89 7.32
N ARG A 96 17.21 -3.78 8.26
CA ARG A 96 18.51 -4.44 8.16
C ARG A 96 18.50 -5.73 8.96
N GLU A 97 19.07 -6.79 8.39
CA GLU A 97 19.40 -8.01 9.12
C GLU A 97 20.72 -7.82 9.89
N ASP A 98 20.63 -7.78 11.22
CA ASP A 98 21.78 -7.55 12.10
C ASP A 98 22.22 -8.81 12.86
N ASP A 99 21.53 -9.95 12.72
CA ASP A 99 21.99 -11.22 13.31
C ASP A 99 23.23 -11.74 12.57
N ARG A 100 24.37 -11.76 13.26
CA ARG A 100 25.65 -12.26 12.74
C ARG A 100 25.64 -13.74 12.37
N ASN A 101 24.69 -14.51 12.88
CA ASN A 101 24.52 -15.92 12.55
C ASN A 101 23.55 -16.13 11.37
N SER A 102 22.83 -15.09 10.93
CA SER A 102 21.93 -15.14 9.79
C SER A 102 22.74 -15.22 8.49
N ARG A 103 22.33 -16.09 7.57
CA ARG A 103 22.88 -16.12 6.19
C ARG A 103 22.61 -14.83 5.42
N TYR A 104 21.76 -13.96 5.96
CA TYR A 104 21.39 -12.68 5.37
C TYR A 104 22.04 -11.47 6.07
N PHE A 105 22.97 -11.69 7.01
CA PHE A 105 23.63 -10.63 7.76
C PHE A 105 24.12 -9.47 6.88
N GLY A 106 23.76 -8.24 7.27
CA GLY A 106 24.14 -7.01 6.59
C GLY A 106 23.25 -6.63 5.41
N ASN A 107 22.36 -7.52 4.95
CA ASN A 107 21.39 -7.19 3.91
C ASN A 107 20.34 -6.19 4.44
N ILE A 108 19.82 -5.38 3.51
CA ILE A 108 18.76 -4.42 3.80
C ILE A 108 17.58 -4.73 2.88
N GLU A 109 16.41 -4.83 3.46
CA GLU A 109 15.15 -4.92 2.75
C GLU A 109 14.46 -3.56 2.71
N TYR A 110 14.12 -3.10 1.51
CA TYR A 110 13.41 -1.85 1.30
C TYR A 110 11.93 -2.13 1.06
N PRO A 111 11.02 -1.71 1.96
CA PRO A 111 9.58 -1.78 1.77
C PRO A 111 9.10 -1.31 0.40
N ASP A 112 9.71 -0.22 -0.06
CA ASP A 112 9.38 0.39 -1.34
C ASP A 112 9.60 -0.55 -2.52
N ASP A 113 10.43 -1.59 -2.43
CA ASP A 113 10.66 -2.53 -3.53
C ASP A 113 9.52 -3.54 -3.75
N TYR A 114 8.49 -3.50 -2.91
CA TYR A 114 7.38 -4.43 -2.93
C TYR A 114 6.05 -3.75 -3.25
N TRP A 115 5.15 -4.52 -3.85
CA TRP A 115 3.71 -4.27 -3.82
C TRP A 115 3.11 -5.01 -2.64
N GLU A 116 2.24 -4.35 -1.89
CA GLU A 116 1.25 -4.98 -1.03
C GLU A 116 0.04 -5.31 -1.92
N VAL A 117 -0.31 -6.59 -2.06
CA VAL A 117 -1.28 -7.11 -3.02
C VAL A 117 -2.33 -7.93 -2.30
N THR A 118 -3.61 -7.68 -2.60
CA THR A 118 -4.71 -8.56 -2.22
C THR A 118 -5.17 -9.32 -3.46
N PHE A 119 -5.15 -10.66 -3.41
CA PHE A 119 -5.60 -11.49 -4.52
C PHE A 119 -7.09 -11.80 -4.40
N GLN A 120 -7.81 -11.82 -5.52
CA GLN A 120 -9.20 -12.30 -5.52
C GLN A 120 -9.26 -13.80 -5.24
N ASN A 121 -8.37 -14.56 -5.88
CA ASN A 121 -8.14 -15.96 -5.62
C ASN A 121 -6.64 -16.18 -5.43
N LEU A 122 -6.26 -16.75 -4.30
CA LEU A 122 -4.86 -17.06 -4.04
C LEU A 122 -4.39 -18.21 -4.94
N PRO A 123 -3.11 -18.23 -5.38
CA PRO A 123 -2.52 -19.46 -5.92
C PRO A 123 -2.78 -20.65 -4.99
N SER A 124 -3.37 -21.72 -5.52
CA SER A 124 -3.84 -22.87 -4.73
C SER A 124 -2.75 -23.51 -3.86
N ARG A 125 -1.51 -23.52 -4.36
CA ARG A 125 -0.33 -24.00 -3.65
C ARG A 125 0.13 -23.12 -2.47
N CYS A 126 -0.42 -21.90 -2.37
CA CYS A 126 -0.13 -20.96 -1.28
C CYS A 126 -1.25 -20.95 -0.22
N ASN A 127 -2.32 -21.74 -0.42
CA ASN A 127 -3.47 -21.79 0.49
C ASN A 127 -3.12 -22.30 1.88
N SER A 128 -2.17 -23.24 1.99
CA SER A 128 -1.67 -23.74 3.29
C SER A 128 -0.90 -22.70 4.09
N GLN A 129 -0.64 -21.53 3.51
CA GLN A 129 0.20 -20.49 4.09
C GLN A 129 -0.57 -19.21 4.43
N GLN A 130 -1.88 -19.15 4.18
CA GLN A 130 -2.68 -18.01 4.66
C GLN A 130 -2.64 -17.95 6.18
N ASN A 131 -2.16 -16.83 6.73
CA ASN A 131 -2.38 -16.52 8.13
C ASN A 131 -3.90 -16.32 8.36
N GLN A 132 -4.39 -16.69 9.54
CA GLN A 132 -5.77 -16.41 9.97
C GLN A 132 -6.00 -14.88 9.98
N GLY A 133 -6.42 -14.30 8.85
CA GLY A 133 -6.79 -12.90 8.75
C GLY A 133 -6.14 -12.06 7.65
N GLY A 134 -5.30 -12.61 6.76
CA GLY A 134 -4.63 -11.79 5.74
C GLY A 134 -4.64 -12.39 4.33
N GLN A 135 -5.45 -11.83 3.43
CA GLN A 135 -5.35 -12.04 1.97
C GLN A 135 -4.25 -11.19 1.32
N THR A 136 -3.49 -10.45 2.14
CA THR A 136 -2.47 -9.51 1.71
C THR A 136 -1.11 -10.19 1.59
N TRP A 137 -0.45 -10.00 0.45
CA TRP A 137 0.85 -10.56 0.12
C TRP A 137 1.80 -9.47 -0.35
N PHE A 138 3.10 -9.65 -0.09
CA PHE A 138 4.14 -8.76 -0.57
C PHE A 138 4.85 -9.38 -1.75
N VAL A 139 4.87 -8.65 -2.86
CA VAL A 139 5.38 -9.11 -4.16
C VAL A 139 6.47 -8.18 -4.65
N TYR A 140 7.64 -8.70 -5.00
CA TYR A 140 8.75 -7.88 -5.46
C TYR A 140 8.42 -7.25 -6.81
N ARG A 141 8.36 -5.91 -6.87
CA ARG A 141 7.78 -5.20 -8.02
C ARG A 141 8.50 -5.46 -9.33
N ARG A 142 9.83 -5.63 -9.29
CA ARG A 142 10.63 -5.87 -10.50
C ARG A 142 10.39 -7.24 -11.11
N HIS A 143 9.75 -8.15 -10.40
CA HIS A 143 9.47 -9.51 -10.88
C HIS A 143 8.08 -9.68 -11.48
N VAL A 144 7.27 -8.62 -11.46
CA VAL A 144 5.87 -8.68 -11.87
C VAL A 144 5.47 -7.48 -12.72
N ASN A 145 4.39 -7.65 -13.46
CA ASN A 145 3.68 -6.56 -14.12
C ASN A 145 2.24 -6.60 -13.63
N ILE A 146 1.68 -5.46 -13.25
CA ILE A 146 0.26 -5.31 -12.89
C ILE A 146 -0.35 -4.39 -13.93
N ARG A 147 -1.43 -4.84 -14.59
CA ARG A 147 -2.08 -4.15 -15.70
C ARG A 147 -3.56 -4.03 -15.46
#